data_AF-Q9BWY6-F1
#
_entry.id   AF-Q9BWY6-F1
#
_cell.length_a   1.000
_cell.length_b   1.000
_cell.length_c   1.000
_cell.angle_alpha   90.00
_cell.angle_beta   90.00
_cell.angle_gamma   90.00
#
_symmetry.space_group_name_H-M   'P 1'
#
loop_
_entity.id
_entity.type
_entity.pdbx_description
1 polymer ?
#
loop_
_entity_poly.entity_id
_entity_poly.type
_entity_poly.pdbx_seq_one_letter_code
_entity_poly.pdbx_strand_id
1 'polypeptide(L)'
;MSIGPNFQLGLKDGIILCELINKLQPGSVKKVNESSLNWPQLENIGNFIKAIQAYGMKPHDIFEANDLFENGNMTQVQTTLVALAGL
;
A
#
# COMPACT_ATOMS: atom_id res chain seq x y z
N MET A 1 -8.56 11.80 4.78
CA MET A 1 -8.67 11.26 3.41
C MET A 1 -9.78 10.21 3.40
N SER A 2 -10.49 10.08 2.28
CA SER A 2 -11.50 9.03 2.11
C SER A 2 -11.13 8.22 0.87
N ILE A 3 -11.19 6.90 0.98
CA ILE A 3 -10.92 5.96 -0.13
C ILE A 3 -11.99 6.10 -1.24
N GLY A 4 -13.13 6.73 -0.93
CA GLY A 4 -14.22 6.88 -1.88
C GLY A 4 -14.97 5.56 -2.12
N PRO A 5 -15.87 5.53 -3.13
CA PRO A 5 -16.76 4.38 -3.37
C PRO A 5 -16.06 3.18 -4.02
N ASN A 6 -14.90 3.40 -4.66
CA ASN A 6 -14.11 2.34 -5.27
C ASN A 6 -12.83 2.11 -4.46
N PHE A 7 -12.81 1.01 -3.73
CA PHE A 7 -11.72 0.64 -2.83
C PHE A 7 -10.37 0.55 -3.54
N GLN A 8 -10.34 -0.06 -4.73
CA GLN A 8 -9.12 -0.22 -5.51
C GLN A 8 -8.59 1.14 -5.99
N LEU A 9 -9.44 1.97 -6.58
CA LEU A 9 -9.04 3.29 -7.10
C LEU A 9 -8.57 4.23 -5.98
N GLY A 10 -9.22 4.19 -4.81
CA GLY A 10 -8.82 5.01 -3.68
C GLY A 10 -7.48 4.62 -3.05
N LEU A 11 -6.98 3.41 -3.33
CA LEU A 11 -5.66 2.96 -2.88
C LEU A 11 -4.61 2.95 -4.00
N LYS A 12 -5.01 3.06 -5.28
CA LYS A 12 -4.14 2.90 -6.46
C LYS A 12 -2.98 3.91 -6.50
N ASP A 13 -3.15 5.10 -5.92
CA ASP A 13 -2.07 6.10 -5.87
C ASP A 13 -0.98 5.77 -4.83
N GLY A 14 -1.23 4.81 -3.94
CA GLY A 14 -0.35 4.39 -2.86
C GLY A 14 -0.16 5.43 -1.75
N ILE A 15 -0.83 6.58 -1.79
CA ILE A 15 -0.65 7.68 -0.83
C ILE A 15 -1.21 7.24 0.53
N ILE A 16 -2.47 6.79 0.55
CA ILE A 16 -3.13 6.32 1.78
C ILE A 16 -2.38 5.15 2.41
N LEU A 17 -1.80 4.27 1.59
CA LEU A 17 -1.00 3.14 2.05
C LEU A 17 0.30 3.60 2.73
N CYS A 18 1.05 4.52 2.10
CA CYS A 18 2.24 5.10 2.70
C CYS A 18 1.94 5.81 4.01
N GLU A 19 0.82 6.55 4.07
CA GLU A 19 0.38 7.19 5.30
C GLU A 19 0.01 6.19 6.38
N LEU A 20 -0.70 5.11 6.03
CA LEU A 20 -1.09 4.04 6.96
C LEU A 20 0.14 3.47 7.67
N ILE A 21 1.16 3.04 6.93
CA ILE A 21 2.36 2.46 7.55
C ILE A 21 3.17 3.50 8.33
N ASN A 22 3.17 4.77 7.92
CA ASN A 22 3.78 5.84 8.69
C ASN A 22 3.04 6.17 9.99
N LYS A 23 1.74 5.87 10.09
CA LYS A 23 0.98 5.96 11.35
C LYS A 23 1.30 4.80 12.29
N LEU A 24 1.50 3.60 11.77
CA LEU A 24 1.85 2.41 12.55
C LEU A 24 3.31 2.43 13.00
N GLN A 25 4.22 2.81 12.10
CA GLN A 25 5.65 2.95 12.34
C GLN A 25 6.14 4.27 11.72
N PRO A 26 6.28 5.34 12.53
CA PRO A 26 6.74 6.63 12.06
C PRO A 26 8.08 6.57 11.32
N GLY A 27 8.14 7.19 10.14
CA GLY A 27 9.36 7.27 9.33
C GLY A 27 9.59 6.08 8.40
N SER A 28 8.62 5.16 8.28
CA SER A 28 8.70 4.00 7.38
C SER A 28 8.80 4.41 5.89
N VAL A 29 8.04 5.41 5.47
CA VAL A 29 8.09 6.01 4.14
C VAL A 29 8.46 7.48 4.27
N LYS A 30 9.67 7.84 3.82
CA LYS A 30 10.20 9.21 3.97
C LYS A 30 9.53 10.24 3.06
N LYS A 31 9.15 9.83 1.85
CA LYS A 31 8.57 10.69 0.83
C LYS A 31 7.41 9.96 0.16
N VAL A 32 6.25 10.60 0.14
CA VAL A 32 5.06 10.15 -0.58
C VAL A 32 4.88 11.05 -1.79
N ASN A 33 4.66 10.46 -2.96
CA ASN A 33 4.47 11.22 -4.18
C ASN A 33 2.98 11.47 -4.43
N GLU A 34 2.58 12.72 -4.65
CA GLU A 34 1.19 13.11 -4.94
C GLU A 34 0.89 13.27 -6.44
N SER A 35 1.79 12.78 -7.29
CA SER A 35 1.64 12.91 -8.75
C SER A 35 0.57 11.95 -9.29
N SER A 36 -0.18 12.41 -10.29
CA SER A 36 -1.14 11.60 -11.05
C SER A 36 -0.49 10.69 -12.11
N LEU A 37 0.84 10.67 -12.20
CA LEU A 37 1.57 9.83 -13.14
C LEU A 37 1.71 8.40 -12.60
N ASN A 38 1.68 7.41 -13.50
CA ASN A 38 1.73 5.99 -13.14
C ASN A 38 2.99 5.61 -12.34
N TRP A 39 4.15 6.13 -12.73
CA TRP A 39 5.43 5.76 -12.11
C TRP A 39 5.52 6.17 -10.62
N PRO A 40 5.21 7.43 -10.24
CA PRO A 40 5.11 7.84 -8.84
C PRO A 40 4.11 7.02 -7.99
N GLN A 41 2.98 6.61 -8.57
CA GLN A 41 1.99 5.79 -7.87
C GLN A 41 2.54 4.38 -7.58
N LEU A 42 3.16 3.76 -8.58
CA LEU A 42 3.87 2.48 -8.41
C LEU A 42 5.01 2.59 -7.38
N GLU A 43 5.74 3.70 -7.36
CA GLU A 43 6.80 3.95 -6.37
C GLU A 43 6.22 4.00 -4.94
N ASN A 44 5.10 4.69 -4.73
CA ASN A 44 4.42 4.72 -3.44
C ASN A 44 3.99 3.31 -2.99
N ILE A 45 3.36 2.54 -3.87
CA ILE A 45 2.94 1.17 -3.58
C ILE A 45 4.16 0.30 -3.21
N GLY A 46 5.25 0.40 -3.97
CA GLY A 46 6.50 -0.30 -3.70
C GLY A 46 7.15 0.10 -2.36
N ASN A 47 7.09 1.38 -2.01
CA ASN A 47 7.57 1.88 -0.72
C ASN A 47 6.74 1.32 0.43
N PHE A 48 5.41 1.27 0.30
CA PHE A 48 4.54 0.64 1.28
C PHE A 48 4.86 -0.85 1.48
N ILE A 49 4.98 -1.62 0.39
CA ILE A 49 5.31 -3.06 0.44
C ILE A 49 6.61 -3.29 1.21
N LYS A 50 7.67 -2.54 0.89
CA LYS A 50 8.96 -2.62 1.60
C LYS A 50 8.84 -2.24 3.07
N ALA A 51 8.05 -1.21 3.37
CA ALA A 51 7.84 -0.74 4.73
C ALA A 51 7.13 -1.78 5.61
N ILE A 52 6.08 -2.44 5.11
CA ILE A 52 5.36 -3.46 5.88
C ILE A 52 6.18 -4.76 6.02
N GLN A 53 7.04 -5.09 5.05
CA GLN A 53 8.04 -6.16 5.21
C GLN A 53 8.99 -5.86 6.35
N ALA A 54 9.52 -4.64 6.41
CA ALA A 54 10.41 -4.22 7.50
C ALA A 54 9.69 -4.13 8.86
N TYR A 55 8.37 -3.87 8.85
CA TYR A 55 7.53 -3.85 10.05
C TYR A 55 7.30 -5.25 10.66
N GLY A 56 7.41 -6.31 9.85
CA GLY A 56 7.30 -7.70 10.33
C GLY A 56 6.36 -8.58 9.51
N MET A 57 5.74 -8.06 8.45
CA MET A 57 4.91 -8.87 7.54
C MET A 57 5.78 -9.87 6.79
N LYS A 58 5.29 -11.11 6.65
CA LYS A 58 5.97 -12.14 5.89
C LYS A 58 5.74 -11.92 4.39
N PRO A 59 6.73 -12.15 3.52
CA PRO A 59 6.60 -11.92 2.08
C PRO A 59 5.41 -12.62 1.41
N HIS A 60 4.97 -13.78 1.91
CA HIS A 60 3.83 -14.52 1.36
C HIS A 60 2.47 -13.93 1.72
N ASP A 61 2.40 -13.09 2.75
CA ASP A 61 1.17 -12.43 3.20
C ASP A 61 1.01 -11.04 2.55
N ILE A 62 1.89 -10.66 1.63
CA ILE A 62 1.97 -9.32 1.05
C ILE A 62 1.64 -9.35 -0.43
N PHE A 63 0.80 -8.41 -0.86
CA PHE A 63 0.45 -8.22 -2.26
C PHE A 63 1.61 -7.64 -3.10
N GLU A 64 1.56 -7.86 -4.40
CA GLU A 64 2.48 -7.26 -5.38
C GLU A 64 1.92 -5.96 -5.96
N ALA A 65 2.77 -5.05 -6.41
CA ALA A 65 2.31 -3.74 -6.90
C ALA A 65 1.22 -3.83 -7.99
N ASN A 66 1.30 -4.84 -8.86
CA ASN A 66 0.32 -5.09 -9.92
C ASN A 66 -1.05 -5.56 -9.39
N ASP A 67 -1.08 -6.24 -8.24
CA ASP A 67 -2.33 -6.72 -7.63
C ASP A 67 -3.27 -5.56 -7.33
N LEU A 68 -2.70 -4.45 -6.86
CA LEU A 68 -3.42 -3.21 -6.61
C LEU A 68 -3.49 -2.32 -7.85
N PHE A 69 -2.36 -2.05 -8.52
CA PHE A 69 -2.29 -1.03 -9.57
C PHE A 69 -3.11 -1.43 -10.81
N GLU A 70 -3.00 -2.67 -11.26
CA GLU A 70 -3.71 -3.21 -12.42
C GLU A 70 -4.98 -3.98 -12.02
N ASN A 71 -5.37 -3.93 -10.73
CA ASN A 71 -6.49 -4.71 -10.20
C ASN A 71 -6.31 -6.23 -10.43
N GLY A 72 -5.08 -6.72 -10.37
CA GLY A 72 -4.75 -8.12 -10.63
C GLY A 72 -5.27 -9.08 -9.57
N ASN A 73 -5.16 -8.73 -8.28
CA ASN A 73 -5.57 -9.59 -7.17
C ASN A 73 -5.95 -8.78 -5.92
N MET A 74 -7.15 -8.17 -5.96
CA MET A 74 -7.67 -7.40 -4.81
C MET A 74 -7.96 -8.25 -3.57
N THR A 75 -8.06 -9.57 -3.70
CA THR A 75 -8.16 -10.48 -2.56
C THR A 75 -6.86 -10.47 -1.77
N GLN A 76 -5.70 -10.57 -2.44
CA GLN A 76 -4.39 -10.51 -1.78
C GLN A 76 -4.16 -9.13 -1.14
N VAL A 77 -4.58 -8.04 -1.79
CA VAL A 77 -4.51 -6.68 -1.21
C VAL A 77 -5.29 -6.61 0.11
N GLN A 78 -6.53 -7.13 0.13
CA GLN A 78 -7.34 -7.15 1.35
C GLN A 78 -6.72 -8.04 2.43
N THR A 79 -6.27 -9.24 2.08
CA THR A 79 -5.60 -10.16 3.02
C THR A 79 -4.39 -9.51 3.66
N THR A 80 -3.57 -8.80 2.86
CA THR A 80 -2.39 -8.08 3.36
C THR A 80 -2.78 -7.01 4.39
N LEU A 81 -3.82 -6.22 4.12
CA LEU A 81 -4.27 -5.17 5.03
C LEU A 81 -4.88 -5.73 6.32
N VAL A 82 -5.62 -6.83 6.23
CA VAL A 82 -6.16 -7.54 7.42
C VAL A 82 -5.03 -8.14 8.25
N ALA A 83 -4.05 -8.76 7.62
CA ALA A 83 -2.88 -9.32 8.31
C ALA A 83 -2.05 -8.21 8.98
N LEU A 84 -1.84 -7.08 8.30
CA LEU A 84 -1.17 -5.91 8.89
C LEU A 84 -1.91 -5.35 10.12
N ALA A 85 -3.24 -5.36 10.12
CA ALA A 85 -4.04 -4.90 11.24
C ALA A 85 -4.01 -5.86 12.46
N GLY A 86 -3.59 -7.11 12.25
CA GLY A 86 -3.45 -8.11 13.31
C GLY A 86 -2.06 -8.18 13.94
N LEU A 87 -1.08 -7.41 13.42
CA LEU A 87 0.25 -7.24 14.00
C LEU A 87 0.25 -6.19 15.11
#